data_AF-A0A519VZR2-F1
#
_entry.id   AF-A0A519VZR2-F1
#
_cell.length_a   1.000
_cell.length_b   1.000
_cell.length_c   1.000
_cell.angle_alpha   90.00
_cell.angle_beta   90.00
_cell.angle_gamma   90.00
#
_symmetry.space_group_name_H-M   'P 1'
#
loop_
_entity.id
_entity.type
_entity.pdbx_description
1 polymer ?
#
loop_
_entity_poly.entity_id
_entity_poly.type
_entity_poly.pdbx_seq_one_letter_code
_entity_poly.pdbx_strand_id
1 'polypeptide(L)' 'MNATAIRQGISYVTNSKGEKTALQLDLTNKAVQEIVEDLMDTLDAIERRGEPTRPFEDLKNEILASRGL' A
#
# COMPACT_ATOMS: atom_id res chain seq x y z
N MET A 1 -8.68 -11.64 3.38
CA MET A 1 -7.42 -11.64 4.16
C MET A 1 -7.34 -12.86 5.06
N ASN A 2 -6.22 -13.58 5.03
CA ASN A 2 -5.92 -14.65 5.98
C ASN A 2 -5.09 -14.07 7.15
N ALA A 3 -5.74 -13.75 8.26
CA ALA A 3 -5.08 -13.15 9.43
C ALA A 3 -3.94 -14.01 10.00
N THR A 4 -4.02 -15.33 9.86
CA THR A 4 -2.96 -16.25 10.28
C THR A 4 -1.71 -16.10 9.41
N ALA A 5 -1.88 -16.05 8.09
CA ALA A 5 -0.78 -15.87 7.15
C ALA A 5 -0.05 -14.53 7.36
N ILE A 6 -0.79 -13.47 7.70
CA ILE A 6 -0.22 -12.16 8.03
C ILE A 6 0.62 -12.25 9.31
N ARG A 7 0.07 -12.85 10.39
CA ARG A 7 0.80 -13.00 11.66
C ARG A 7 2.11 -13.79 11.50
N GLN A 8 2.16 -14.75 10.58
CA GLN A 8 3.37 -15.54 10.32
C GLN A 8 4.51 -14.71 9.71
N GLY A 9 4.21 -13.62 8.99
CA GLY A 9 5.21 -12.74 8.38
C GLY A 9 5.51 -11.47 9.19
N ILE A 10 5.03 -11.39 10.44
CA ILE A 10 5.25 -10.24 11.32
C ILE A 10 6.12 -10.64 12.50
N SER A 11 7.21 -9.92 12.70
CA SER A 11 8.08 -10.03 13.88
C SER A 11 8.18 -8.70 14.62
N TYR A 12 8.43 -8.75 15.93
CA TYR A 12 8.69 -7.55 16.72
C TYR A 12 10.18 -7.42 16.99
N VAL A 13 10.70 -6.21 16.82
CA VAL A 13 12.04 -5.84 17.30
C VAL A 13 11.89 -5.40 18.75
N THR A 14 12.65 -6.01 19.66
CA THR A 14 12.64 -5.66 21.08
C THR A 14 13.96 -5.02 21.51
N ASN A 15 13.88 -4.04 22.40
CA ASN A 15 15.08 -3.45 23.03
C ASN A 15 15.65 -4.36 24.13
N SER A 16 16.74 -3.92 24.79
CA SER A 16 17.39 -4.68 25.86
C SER A 16 16.53 -4.88 27.12
N LYS A 17 15.41 -4.16 27.25
CA LYS A 17 14.42 -4.33 28.33
C LYS A 17 13.28 -5.27 27.95
N GLY A 18 13.28 -5.81 26.73
CA GLY A 18 12.20 -6.66 26.20
C GLY A 18 10.98 -5.86 25.69
N GLU A 19 11.07 -4.53 25.60
CA GLU A 19 9.98 -3.70 25.09
C GLU A 19 9.99 -3.71 23.57
N LYS A 20 8.81 -3.82 22.94
CA LYS A 20 8.65 -3.78 21.48
C LYS A 20 8.86 -2.35 20.98
N THR A 21 9.84 -2.13 20.14
CA THR A 21 10.19 -0.79 19.62
C THR A 21 9.95 -0.63 18.13
N ALA A 22 9.89 -1.74 17.38
CA ALA A 22 9.57 -1.71 15.96
C ALA A 22 8.90 -3.01 15.51
N LEU A 23 8.37 -2.97 14.29
CA LEU A 23 7.82 -4.12 13.57
C LEU A 23 8.76 -4.46 12.42
N GLN A 24 9.06 -5.73 12.23
CA GLN A 24 9.69 -6.27 11.04
C GLN A 24 8.62 -7.01 10.22
N LEU A 25 8.49 -6.61 8.96
CA LEU A 25 7.52 -7.15 8.01
C LEU A 25 8.26 -7.97 6.94
N ASP A 26 7.91 -9.24 6.81
CA ASP A 26 8.43 -10.10 5.74
C ASP A 26 7.68 -9.83 4.43
N LEU A 27 8.29 -9.05 3.55
CA LEU A 27 7.71 -8.71 2.25
C LEU A 27 7.74 -9.87 1.24
N THR A 28 8.36 -11.01 1.55
CA THR A 28 8.25 -12.22 0.72
C THR A 28 6.97 -13.00 1.00
N ASN A 29 6.32 -12.73 2.14
CA ASN A 29 5.00 -13.25 2.46
C ASN A 29 3.94 -12.41 1.73
N LYS A 30 3.24 -13.03 0.77
CA LYS A 30 2.21 -12.36 -0.05
C LYS A 30 1.13 -11.65 0.77
N ALA A 31 0.70 -12.23 1.89
CA ALA A 31 -0.34 -11.62 2.72
C ALA A 31 0.17 -10.36 3.46
N VAL A 32 1.48 -10.31 3.76
CA VAL A 32 2.14 -9.12 4.33
C VAL A 32 2.41 -8.08 3.23
N GLN A 33 2.77 -8.51 2.02
CA GLN A 33 2.92 -7.62 0.88
C GLN A 33 1.61 -6.87 0.59
N GLU A 34 0.48 -7.58 0.50
CA GLU A 34 -0.84 -7.00 0.23
C GLU A 34 -1.23 -5.95 1.28
N ILE A 35 -1.04 -6.22 2.58
CA ILE A 35 -1.43 -5.24 3.62
C ILE A 35 -0.50 -4.02 3.65
N VAL A 36 0.77 -4.18 3.26
CA VAL A 36 1.70 -3.05 3.16
C VAL A 36 1.37 -2.21 1.94
N GLU A 37 1.06 -2.83 0.80
CA GLU A 37 0.56 -2.14 -0.41
C GLU A 37 -0.70 -1.33 -0.07
N ASP A 38 -1.71 -1.95 0.52
CA ASP A 38 -2.95 -1.28 0.92
C ASP A 38 -2.70 -0.08 1.86
N LEU A 39 -1.75 -0.22 2.80
CA LEU A 39 -1.36 0.86 3.71
C LEU A 39 -0.73 2.03 2.93
N MET A 40 0.23 1.74 2.04
CA MET A 40 0.90 2.77 1.25
C MET A 40 -0.07 3.48 0.30
N ASP A 41 -0.92 2.73 -0.40
CA ASP A 41 -1.96 3.28 -1.28
C ASP A 41 -2.94 4.18 -0.51
N THR A 42 -3.27 3.82 0.73
CA THR A 42 -4.10 4.65 1.60
C THR A 42 -3.40 5.95 1.98
N LEU A 43 -2.10 5.90 2.30
CA LEU A 43 -1.31 7.10 2.60
C LEU A 43 -1.23 8.02 1.37
N ASP A 44 -0.95 7.46 0.19
CA ASP A 44 -0.93 8.21 -1.07
C ASP A 44 -2.29 8.86 -1.35
N ALA A 45 -3.39 8.13 -1.16
CA ALA A 45 -4.74 8.66 -1.36
C ALA A 45 -5.07 9.80 -0.38
N ILE A 46 -4.54 9.77 0.85
CA ILE A 46 -4.70 10.84 1.84
C ILE A 46 -3.89 12.07 1.44
N GLU A 47 -2.62 11.89 1.09
CA GLU A 47 -1.72 12.99 0.69
C GLU A 47 -2.25 13.72 -0.54
N ARG A 48 -2.82 12.96 -1.48
CA ARG A 48 -3.30 13.48 -2.77
C ARG A 48 -4.76 13.91 -2.76
N ARG A 49 -5.46 13.83 -1.62
CA ARG A 49 -6.90 14.13 -1.51
C ARG A 49 -7.27 15.54 -2.00
N GLY A 50 -6.36 16.50 -1.84
CA GLY A 50 -6.55 17.90 -2.22
C GLY A 50 -6.05 18.27 -3.62
N GLU A 51 -5.49 17.32 -4.37
CA GLU A 51 -4.97 17.61 -5.72
C GLU A 51 -6.12 17.95 -6.69
N PRO A 52 -5.87 18.81 -7.70
CA PRO A 52 -6.83 19.04 -8.77
C PRO A 52 -7.26 17.72 -9.42
N THR A 53 -8.57 17.52 -9.54
CA THR A 53 -9.13 16.33 -10.17
C THR A 53 -9.56 16.64 -11.60
N ARG A 54 -9.61 15.61 -12.43
CA ARG A 54 -10.17 15.68 -13.79
C ARG A 54 -11.15 14.52 -14.02
N PRO A 55 -12.20 14.70 -14.83
CA PRO A 55 -13.09 13.61 -15.20
C PRO A 55 -12.34 12.46 -15.86
N PHE A 56 -12.70 11.23 -15.48
CA PHE A 56 -12.09 10.02 -16.04
C PHE A 56 -12.24 9.93 -17.56
N GLU A 57 -13.41 10.27 -18.09
CA GLU A 57 -13.67 10.20 -19.54
C GLU A 57 -12.80 11.17 -20.35
N ASP A 58 -12.50 12.36 -19.80
CA ASP A 58 -11.60 13.31 -20.46
C ASP A 58 -10.19 12.74 -20.58
N LEU A 59 -9.69 12.11 -19.51
CA LEU A 59 -8.37 11.46 -19.52
C LEU A 59 -8.33 10.26 -20.47
N LYS A 60 -9.37 9.43 -20.44
CA LYS A 60 -9.47 8.25 -21.29
C LYS A 60 -9.51 8.62 -22.78
N ASN A 61 -10.30 9.62 -23.15
CA ASN A 61 -10.39 10.09 -24.54
C ASN A 61 -9.06 10.68 -25.03
N GLU A 62 -8.36 11.45 -24.18
CA GLU A 62 -7.02 11.96 -24.47
C GLU A 62 -6.03 10.82 -24.76
N ILE A 63 -6.03 9.77 -23.93
CA ILE A 63 -5.14 8.61 -24.11
C ILE A 63 -5.46 7.87 -25.41
N LEU A 64 -6.74 7.60 -25.71
CA LEU A 64 -7.14 6.90 -26.93
C LEU A 64 -6.74 7.69 -28.19
N ALA A 65 -7.02 9.00 -28.20
CA ALA A 65 -6.61 9.89 -29.28
C ALA A 65 -5.09 9.92 -29.47
N SER A 66 -4.31 9.93 -28.38
CA SER A 66 -2.84 9.90 -28.43
C SER A 66 -2.27 8.59 -29.01
N ARG A 67 -3.02 7.49 -28.91
CA ARG A 67 -2.63 6.16 -29.39
C ARG A 67 -3.11 5.87 -30.81
N GLY A 68 -3.86 6.78 -31.42
CA GLY A 68 -4.45 6.58 -32.75
C GLY A 68 -5.48 5.45 -32.80
N LEU A 69 -6.15 5.17 -31.67
CA LEU A 69 -7.21 4.18 -31.53
C LEU A 69 -8.60 4.86 -31.49
#